data_AF-A0AAU3GBC5-F1
#
_entry.id   AF-A0AAU3GBC5-F1
#
_cell.length_a   1.000
_cell.length_b   1.000
_cell.length_c   1.000
_cell.angle_alpha   90.00
_cell.angle_beta   90.00
_cell.angle_gamma   90.00
#
_symmetry.space_group_name_H-M   'P 1'
#
loop_
_entity.id
_entity.type
_entity.pdbx_description
1 polymer ?
#
loop_
_entity_poly.entity_id
_entity_poly.type
_entity_poly.pdbx_seq_one_letter_code
_entity_poly.pdbx_strand_id
1 'polypeptide(L)'
;MQSVGACQAGGHDCWQRIVEVEAPAVTPVSPLELAEAFDVLDAAWRLAFDRKKTPLLALSTVATPAALSLGCATRAEFETRLSDLADLIDRIKVDEALLRPRSDEEMKKDKDQLRASLNRMVDCLHHHLPATQHRAVDAAIKTLRTIRGARNAEQHGITEGGGLTAKLRELGIHDAPPNWTGAWDVVRARAVGALTSLRHELMAYVNTL
;
A
#
# COMPACT_ATOMS: atom_id res chain seq x y z
N MET A 1 -7.78 -6.17 48.22
CA MET A 1 -8.97 -6.47 47.40
C MET A 1 -9.77 -5.17 47.26
N GLN A 2 -9.63 -4.44 46.15
CA GLN A 2 -10.43 -3.24 45.89
C GLN A 2 -11.83 -3.68 45.43
N SER A 3 -12.87 -3.09 46.02
CA SER A 3 -14.27 -3.45 45.76
C SER A 3 -14.71 -2.98 44.38
N VAL A 4 -15.33 -3.89 43.62
CA VAL A 4 -15.78 -3.69 42.22
C VAL A 4 -16.95 -2.70 42.07
N GLY A 5 -17.46 -2.12 43.18
CA GLY A 5 -18.68 -1.29 43.19
C GLY A 5 -18.51 0.21 42.92
N ALA A 6 -17.30 0.72 42.69
CA ALA A 6 -17.04 2.17 42.64
C ALA A 6 -16.76 2.74 41.24
N CYS A 7 -16.74 1.92 40.17
CA CYS A 7 -16.46 2.45 38.84
C CYS A 7 -17.69 3.13 38.23
N GLN A 8 -17.70 4.46 38.23
CA GLN A 8 -18.74 5.29 37.61
C GLN A 8 -18.20 6.04 36.40
N ALA A 9 -19.02 6.18 35.35
CA ALA A 9 -18.65 6.90 34.14
C ALA A 9 -18.30 8.37 34.47
N GLY A 10 -17.08 8.79 34.13
CA GLY A 10 -16.62 10.17 34.27
C GLY A 10 -15.96 10.56 35.60
N GLY A 11 -15.62 9.61 36.50
CA GLY A 11 -15.16 9.96 37.85
C GLY A 11 -13.98 9.19 38.47
N HIS A 12 -13.46 8.11 37.88
CA HIS A 12 -12.38 7.32 38.50
C HIS A 12 -11.37 6.73 37.51
N ASP A 13 -10.12 6.53 37.94
CA ASP A 13 -8.97 6.02 37.17
C ASP A 13 -9.16 4.63 36.53
N CYS A 14 -10.23 3.91 36.89
CA CYS A 14 -10.61 2.63 36.28
C CYS A 14 -11.34 2.80 34.93
N TRP A 15 -11.73 4.02 34.54
CA TRP A 15 -12.39 4.29 33.27
C TRP A 15 -11.39 4.70 32.19
N GLN A 16 -11.17 3.82 31.22
CA GLN A 16 -10.49 4.15 29.97
C GLN A 16 -11.53 4.44 28.88
N ARG A 17 -11.45 5.62 28.27
CA ARG A 17 -12.25 5.94 27.08
C ARG A 17 -11.58 5.32 25.87
N ILE A 18 -12.12 4.18 25.40
CA ILE A 18 -11.77 3.64 24.09
C ILE A 18 -12.51 4.51 23.07
N VAL A 19 -11.79 5.44 22.46
CA VAL A 19 -12.31 6.21 21.31
C VAL A 19 -12.03 5.37 20.08
N GLU A 20 -13.05 4.69 19.57
CA GLU A 20 -13.01 4.19 18.20
C GLU A 20 -13.07 5.39 17.29
N VAL A 21 -11.91 5.82 16.80
CA VAL A 21 -11.82 6.83 15.76
C VAL A 21 -12.30 6.17 14.48
N GLU A 22 -13.48 6.55 14.02
CA GLU A 22 -14.01 6.13 12.72
C GLU A 22 -12.98 6.49 11.65
N ALA A 23 -12.56 5.51 10.87
CA ALA A 23 -11.64 5.75 9.77
C ALA A 23 -12.31 6.76 8.81
N PRO A 24 -11.58 7.78 8.34
CA PRO A 24 -12.17 8.78 7.45
C PRO A 24 -12.80 8.08 6.24
N ALA A 25 -14.03 8.47 5.92
CA ALA A 25 -14.77 7.95 4.78
C ALA A 25 -13.89 8.07 3.53
N VAL A 26 -13.74 6.95 2.83
CA VAL A 26 -12.89 6.88 1.65
C VAL A 26 -13.66 7.48 0.48
N THR A 27 -13.12 8.52 -0.13
CA THR A 27 -13.72 9.14 -1.31
C THR A 27 -13.81 8.10 -2.43
N PRO A 28 -14.98 7.88 -3.05
CA PRO A 28 -15.11 7.01 -4.19
C PRO A 28 -14.19 7.48 -5.32
N VAL A 29 -13.42 6.55 -5.88
CA VAL A 29 -12.58 6.79 -7.05
C VAL A 29 -13.26 6.25 -8.29
N SER A 30 -13.07 6.90 -9.43
CA SER A 30 -13.49 6.35 -10.73
C SER A 30 -12.86 4.97 -10.95
N PRO A 31 -13.57 4.02 -11.59
CA PRO A 31 -13.01 2.69 -11.86
C PRO A 31 -11.66 2.69 -12.59
N LEU A 32 -11.41 3.70 -13.43
CA LEU A 32 -10.17 3.83 -14.21
C LEU A 32 -9.02 4.48 -13.42
N GLU A 33 -9.31 5.20 -12.34
CA GLU A 33 -8.31 6.01 -11.62
C GLU A 33 -7.15 5.18 -11.08
N LEU A 34 -7.37 3.91 -10.73
CA LEU A 34 -6.29 3.04 -10.27
C LEU A 34 -5.29 2.72 -11.38
N ALA A 35 -5.77 2.44 -12.59
CA ALA A 35 -4.89 2.22 -13.74
C ALA A 35 -4.13 3.49 -14.09
N GLU A 36 -4.84 4.63 -14.14
CA GLU A 36 -4.25 5.94 -14.41
C GLU A 36 -3.19 6.31 -13.36
N ALA A 37 -3.42 6.03 -12.08
CA ALA A 37 -2.47 6.32 -11.01
C ALA A 37 -1.14 5.57 -11.19
N PHE A 38 -1.16 4.34 -11.71
CA PHE A 38 0.06 3.61 -12.05
C PHE A 38 0.80 4.23 -13.24
N ASP A 39 0.08 4.59 -14.30
CA ASP A 39 0.66 5.21 -15.49
C ASP A 39 1.31 6.56 -15.16
N VAL A 40 0.62 7.40 -14.38
CA VAL A 40 1.14 8.71 -13.97
C VAL A 40 2.31 8.56 -12.99
N LEU A 41 2.31 7.56 -12.11
CA LEU A 41 3.46 7.27 -11.24
C LEU A 41 4.68 6.85 -12.06
N ASP A 42 4.52 5.99 -13.07
CA ASP A 42 5.62 5.59 -13.97
C ASP A 42 6.17 6.80 -14.75
N ALA A 43 5.30 7.69 -15.21
CA ALA A 43 5.72 8.94 -15.86
C ALA A 43 6.52 9.86 -14.91
N ALA A 44 6.04 10.06 -13.68
CA ALA A 44 6.73 10.87 -12.67
C ALA A 44 8.09 10.26 -12.27
N TRP A 45 8.15 8.92 -12.18
CA TRP A 45 9.38 8.19 -11.91
C TRP A 45 10.42 8.41 -13.01
N ARG A 46 10.01 8.31 -14.28
CA ARG A 46 10.90 8.62 -15.41
C ARG A 46 11.38 10.06 -15.30
N LEU A 47 10.49 11.02 -15.10
CA LEU A 47 10.91 12.41 -14.98
C LEU A 47 11.94 12.64 -13.86
N ALA A 48 11.80 11.95 -12.72
CA ALA A 48 12.71 12.07 -11.59
C ALA A 48 14.08 11.41 -11.81
N PHE A 49 14.16 10.31 -12.56
CA PHE A 49 15.35 9.44 -12.60
C PHE A 49 15.90 9.12 -14.00
N ASP A 50 15.30 9.64 -15.07
CA ASP A 50 15.57 9.25 -16.46
C ASP A 50 16.90 9.79 -17.03
N ARG A 51 18.00 9.18 -16.58
CA ARG A 51 19.28 9.15 -17.31
C ARG A 51 19.47 7.85 -18.12
N LYS A 52 18.61 6.83 -17.96
CA LYS A 52 18.79 5.48 -18.56
C LYS A 52 17.53 4.78 -19.10
N LYS A 53 16.38 5.44 -19.23
CA LYS A 53 15.14 4.90 -19.84
C LYS A 53 14.52 3.65 -19.19
N THR A 54 14.86 3.31 -17.94
CA THR A 54 14.25 2.14 -17.27
C THR A 54 12.88 2.52 -16.69
N PRO A 55 11.75 1.96 -17.18
CA PRO A 55 10.44 2.23 -16.61
C PRO A 55 10.30 1.59 -15.22
N LEU A 56 9.51 2.21 -14.34
CA LEU A 56 9.17 1.65 -13.03
C LEU A 56 8.28 0.42 -13.19
N LEU A 57 7.37 0.47 -14.16
CA LEU A 57 6.46 -0.61 -14.51
C LEU A 57 6.72 -1.08 -15.94
N ALA A 58 7.19 -2.31 -16.08
CA ALA A 58 7.17 -3.00 -17.36
C ALA A 58 5.77 -3.61 -17.57
N LEU A 59 4.81 -2.79 -18.02
CA LEU A 59 3.48 -3.23 -18.39
C LEU A 59 3.55 -4.06 -19.69
N SER A 60 3.90 -5.33 -19.58
CA SER A 60 4.05 -6.22 -20.74
C SER A 60 2.70 -6.61 -21.37
N THR A 61 1.58 -6.44 -20.65
CA THR A 61 0.23 -6.76 -21.14
C THR A 61 -0.81 -5.73 -20.68
N VAL A 62 -1.68 -5.30 -21.60
CA VAL A 62 -2.76 -4.31 -21.39
C VAL A 62 -3.91 -4.87 -20.51
N ALA A 63 -4.00 -6.19 -20.37
CA ALA A 63 -5.10 -6.85 -19.68
C ALA A 63 -5.10 -6.64 -18.15
N THR A 64 -3.93 -6.57 -17.51
CA THR A 64 -3.84 -6.47 -16.04
C THR A 64 -4.36 -5.13 -15.51
N PRO A 65 -4.02 -3.97 -16.10
CA PRO A 65 -4.61 -2.68 -15.67
C PRO A 65 -6.12 -2.59 -15.89
N ALA A 66 -6.64 -3.14 -17.00
CA ALA A 66 -8.08 -3.11 -17.30
C ALA A 66 -8.91 -3.93 -16.30
N ALA A 67 -8.36 -5.06 -15.82
CA ALA A 67 -9.01 -5.90 -14.81
C ALA A 67 -9.26 -5.16 -13.49
N LEU A 68 -8.42 -4.18 -13.14
CA LEU A 68 -8.56 -3.37 -11.92
C LEU A 68 -9.77 -2.41 -11.96
N SER A 69 -10.27 -2.11 -13.15
CA SER A 69 -11.47 -1.27 -13.33
C SER A 69 -12.75 -2.05 -13.08
N LEU A 70 -12.71 -3.37 -13.10
CA LEU A 70 -13.88 -4.21 -12.87
C LEU A 70 -14.28 -4.17 -11.40
N GLY A 71 -15.59 -4.14 -11.15
CA GLY A 71 -16.15 -4.31 -9.81
C GLY A 71 -16.05 -5.75 -9.30
N CYS A 72 -16.54 -5.97 -8.09
CA CYS A 72 -16.81 -7.30 -7.54
C CYS A 72 -18.11 -7.29 -6.74
N ALA A 73 -18.88 -8.37 -6.80
CA ALA A 73 -20.08 -8.61 -6.00
C ALA A 73 -19.90 -9.79 -5.04
N THR A 74 -18.97 -10.69 -5.35
CA THR A 74 -18.70 -11.90 -4.57
C THR A 74 -17.30 -11.90 -3.97
N ARG A 75 -17.10 -12.77 -2.98
CA ARG A 75 -15.79 -13.01 -2.37
C ARG A 75 -14.75 -13.45 -3.40
N ALA A 76 -15.09 -14.40 -4.27
CA ALA A 76 -14.17 -14.94 -5.26
C ALA A 76 -13.71 -13.87 -6.28
N GLU A 77 -14.63 -12.99 -6.69
CA GLU A 77 -14.28 -11.84 -7.53
C GLU A 77 -13.38 -10.87 -6.79
N PHE A 78 -13.67 -10.56 -5.52
CA PHE A 78 -12.82 -9.70 -4.69
C PHE A 78 -11.39 -10.26 -4.56
N GLU A 79 -11.25 -11.56 -4.28
CA GLU A 79 -9.95 -12.25 -4.19
C GLU A 79 -9.19 -12.22 -5.51
N THR A 80 -9.90 -12.36 -6.64
CA THR A 80 -9.32 -12.21 -7.98
C THR A 80 -8.79 -10.79 -8.19
N ARG A 81 -9.57 -9.76 -7.84
CA ARG A 81 -9.14 -8.34 -7.98
C ARG A 81 -7.97 -7.99 -7.07
N LEU A 82 -7.95 -8.50 -5.85
CA LEU A 82 -6.80 -8.36 -4.95
C LEU A 82 -5.55 -9.00 -5.54
N SER A 83 -5.68 -10.17 -6.16
CA SER A 83 -4.56 -10.86 -6.81
C SER A 83 -4.05 -10.07 -8.01
N ASP A 84 -4.93 -9.58 -8.89
CA ASP A 84 -4.56 -8.74 -10.02
C ASP A 84 -3.77 -7.49 -9.57
N LEU A 85 -4.21 -6.84 -8.48
CA LEU A 85 -3.54 -5.66 -7.93
C LEU A 85 -2.19 -6.01 -7.30
N ALA A 86 -2.11 -7.09 -6.52
CA ALA A 86 -0.86 -7.53 -5.91
C ALA A 86 0.19 -7.90 -6.97
N ASP A 87 -0.22 -8.59 -8.03
CA ASP A 87 0.66 -8.94 -9.16
C ASP A 87 1.17 -7.68 -9.87
N LEU A 88 0.34 -6.63 -10.01
CA LEU A 88 0.78 -5.36 -10.57
C LEU A 88 1.80 -4.64 -9.66
N ILE A 89 1.58 -4.66 -8.34
CA ILE A 89 2.54 -4.13 -7.36
C ILE A 89 3.87 -4.90 -7.40
N ASP A 90 3.84 -6.21 -7.59
CA ASP A 90 5.04 -7.05 -7.69
C ASP A 90 5.82 -6.84 -9.00
N ARG A 91 5.18 -6.25 -10.02
CA ARG A 91 5.86 -5.84 -11.26
C ARG A 91 6.64 -4.53 -11.16
N ILE A 92 6.57 -3.81 -10.03
CA ILE A 92 7.41 -2.63 -9.78
C ILE A 92 8.88 -3.06 -9.79
N LYS A 93 9.66 -2.45 -10.69
CA LYS A 93 11.10 -2.74 -10.85
C LYS A 93 11.91 -1.46 -10.71
N VAL A 94 12.78 -1.47 -9.72
CA VAL A 94 13.74 -0.38 -9.46
C VAL A 94 15.11 -0.81 -9.97
N ASP A 95 15.66 -0.02 -10.88
CA ASP A 95 17.00 -0.20 -11.43
C ASP A 95 18.04 -0.24 -10.30
N GLU A 96 18.96 -1.19 -10.35
CA GLU A 96 20.01 -1.34 -9.35
C GLU A 96 20.93 -0.12 -9.28
N ALA A 97 21.09 0.61 -10.39
CA ALA A 97 21.86 1.85 -10.44
C ALA A 97 21.22 3.00 -9.62
N LEU A 98 19.94 2.90 -9.26
CA LEU A 98 19.24 3.89 -8.43
C LEU A 98 19.29 3.54 -6.94
N LEU A 99 19.71 2.34 -6.57
CA LEU A 99 19.80 1.92 -5.18
C LEU A 99 21.02 2.51 -4.49
N ARG A 100 20.96 2.63 -3.16
CA ARG A 100 22.11 3.07 -2.37
C ARG A 100 23.26 2.07 -2.55
N PRO A 101 24.52 2.51 -2.77
CA PRO A 101 25.67 1.63 -2.75
C PRO A 101 25.77 0.90 -1.41
N ARG A 102 26.02 -0.41 -1.46
CA ARG A 102 26.13 -1.28 -0.28
C ARG A 102 27.43 -2.06 -0.32
N SER A 103 27.94 -2.38 0.86
CA SER A 103 29.05 -3.31 1.03
C SER A 103 28.60 -4.76 0.78
N ASP A 104 29.56 -5.64 0.47
CA ASP A 104 29.31 -7.08 0.26
C ASP A 104 28.68 -7.75 1.49
N GLU A 105 28.98 -7.26 2.70
CA GLU A 105 28.40 -7.77 3.95
C GLU A 105 26.94 -7.34 4.12
N GLU A 106 26.61 -6.07 3.82
CA GLU A 106 25.23 -5.58 3.80
C GLU A 106 24.38 -6.31 2.76
N MET A 107 24.94 -6.59 1.57
CA MET A 107 24.24 -7.35 0.53
C MET A 107 23.91 -8.79 0.95
N LYS A 108 24.77 -9.44 1.73
CA LYS A 108 24.51 -10.80 2.25
C LYS A 108 23.43 -10.80 3.33
N LYS A 109 23.43 -9.80 4.21
CA LYS A 109 22.48 -9.68 5.32
C LYS A 109 21.07 -9.27 4.86
N ASP A 110 20.99 -8.39 3.86
CA ASP A 110 19.73 -7.79 3.41
C ASP A 110 19.18 -8.42 2.13
N LYS A 111 19.75 -9.56 1.70
CA LYS A 111 19.36 -10.23 0.44
C LYS A 111 17.87 -10.53 0.34
N ASP A 112 17.25 -10.91 1.46
CA ASP A 112 15.81 -11.17 1.52
C ASP A 112 14.97 -9.90 1.66
N GLN A 113 15.51 -8.84 2.28
CA GLN A 113 14.85 -7.53 2.31
C GLN A 113 14.79 -6.89 0.93
N LEU A 114 15.85 -6.96 0.12
CA LEU A 114 15.91 -6.33 -1.20
C LEU A 114 15.27 -7.16 -2.33
N ARG A 115 14.84 -8.39 -2.06
CA ARG A 115 14.08 -9.19 -3.04
C ARG A 115 12.70 -8.63 -3.32
N ALA A 116 12.07 -7.96 -2.35
CA ALA A 116 10.74 -7.40 -2.52
C ALA A 116 10.78 -6.05 -3.27
N SER A 117 9.94 -5.90 -4.30
CA SER A 117 9.84 -4.71 -5.15
C SER A 117 9.68 -3.41 -4.35
N LEU A 118 8.73 -3.40 -3.40
CA LEU A 118 8.44 -2.25 -2.55
C LEU A 118 9.59 -1.88 -1.61
N ASN A 119 10.43 -2.84 -1.19
CA ASN A 119 11.59 -2.54 -0.35
C ASN A 119 12.69 -1.84 -1.14
N ARG A 120 12.92 -2.28 -2.39
CA ARG A 120 13.82 -1.58 -3.32
C ARG A 120 13.34 -0.16 -3.62
N MET A 121 12.02 0.02 -3.74
CA MET A 121 11.43 1.35 -3.94
C MET A 121 11.69 2.27 -2.75
N VAL A 122 11.51 1.79 -1.51
CA VAL A 122 11.85 2.58 -0.31
C VAL A 122 13.33 2.93 -0.27
N ASP A 123 14.22 1.96 -0.51
CA ASP A 123 15.67 2.20 -0.50
C ASP A 123 16.08 3.27 -1.52
N CYS A 124 15.56 3.17 -2.75
CA CYS A 124 15.76 4.18 -3.79
C CYS A 124 15.22 5.55 -3.39
N LEU A 125 13.97 5.62 -2.94
CA LEU A 125 13.35 6.91 -2.60
C LEU A 125 14.05 7.56 -1.42
N HIS A 126 14.41 6.80 -0.38
CA HIS A 126 15.15 7.35 0.76
C HIS A 126 16.58 7.78 0.41
N HIS A 127 17.18 7.14 -0.60
CA HIS A 127 18.50 7.51 -1.10
C HIS A 127 18.50 8.85 -1.85
N HIS A 128 17.47 9.11 -2.67
CA HIS A 128 17.44 10.28 -3.56
C HIS A 128 16.58 11.44 -3.06
N LEU A 129 15.49 11.17 -2.33
CA LEU A 129 14.58 12.21 -1.87
C LEU A 129 15.05 12.81 -0.53
N PRO A 130 14.77 14.10 -0.27
CA PRO A 130 15.00 14.72 1.02
C PRO A 130 14.32 14.00 2.19
N ALA A 131 14.96 13.99 3.36
CA ALA A 131 14.44 13.34 4.57
C ALA A 131 13.05 13.85 5.01
N THR A 132 12.68 15.09 4.63
CA THR A 132 11.36 15.66 4.87
C THR A 132 10.24 14.89 4.17
N GLN A 133 10.54 14.16 3.09
CA GLN A 133 9.57 13.40 2.29
C GLN A 133 9.44 11.94 2.74
N HIS A 134 10.42 11.41 3.50
CA HIS A 134 10.50 9.99 3.85
C HIS A 134 9.26 9.49 4.59
N ARG A 135 8.69 10.30 5.49
CA ARG A 135 7.47 9.94 6.22
C ARG A 135 6.28 9.69 5.29
N ALA A 136 6.11 10.50 4.25
CA ALA A 136 5.03 10.35 3.29
C ALA A 136 5.24 9.11 2.40
N VAL A 137 6.49 8.89 1.96
CA VAL A 137 6.90 7.68 1.22
C VAL A 137 6.62 6.42 2.03
N ASP A 138 7.06 6.37 3.28
CA ASP A 138 6.87 5.22 4.17
C ASP A 138 5.39 4.90 4.40
N ALA A 139 4.56 5.93 4.57
CA ALA A 139 3.12 5.77 4.74
C ALA A 139 2.47 5.17 3.49
N ALA A 140 2.80 5.70 2.30
CA ALA A 140 2.27 5.19 1.04
C ALA A 140 2.72 3.74 0.76
N ILE A 141 4.00 3.43 0.97
CA ILE A 141 4.52 2.07 0.78
C ILE A 141 3.89 1.11 1.80
N LYS A 142 3.68 1.54 3.05
CA LYS A 142 2.98 0.74 4.05
C LYS A 142 1.58 0.36 3.58
N THR A 143 0.81 1.29 3.00
CA THR A 143 -0.50 0.99 2.42
C THR A 143 -0.42 -0.07 1.33
N LEU A 144 0.52 0.05 0.38
CA LEU A 144 0.71 -0.94 -0.69
C LEU A 144 1.12 -2.32 -0.13
N ARG A 145 1.98 -2.35 0.90
CA ARG A 145 2.35 -3.59 1.61
C ARG A 145 1.15 -4.22 2.32
N THR A 146 0.27 -3.44 2.94
CA THR A 146 -0.94 -3.97 3.58
C THR A 146 -1.88 -4.59 2.55
N ILE A 147 -2.08 -3.95 1.39
CA ILE A 147 -2.89 -4.49 0.28
C ILE A 147 -2.30 -5.82 -0.20
N ARG A 148 -0.98 -5.87 -0.46
CA ARG A 148 -0.27 -7.10 -0.83
C ARG A 148 -0.38 -8.18 0.26
N GLY A 149 -0.32 -7.78 1.53
CA GLY A 149 -0.50 -8.65 2.69
C GLY A 149 -1.89 -9.27 2.78
N ALA A 150 -2.94 -8.55 2.36
CA ALA A 150 -4.31 -9.08 2.28
C ALA A 150 -4.39 -10.25 1.30
N ARG A 151 -3.71 -10.17 0.14
CA ARG A 151 -3.58 -11.27 -0.82
C ARG A 151 -2.84 -12.47 -0.21
N ASN A 152 -1.73 -12.25 0.50
CA ASN A 152 -1.01 -13.36 1.13
C ASN A 152 -1.85 -14.06 2.22
N ALA A 153 -2.65 -13.29 2.98
CA ALA A 153 -3.54 -13.83 4.00
C ALA A 153 -4.73 -14.62 3.42
N GLU A 154 -5.11 -14.34 2.17
CA GLU A 154 -6.05 -15.18 1.41
C GLU A 154 -5.40 -16.54 1.07
N GLN A 155 -4.19 -16.53 0.50
CA GLN A 155 -3.50 -17.74 0.06
C GLN A 155 -3.06 -18.69 1.17
N HIS A 156 -2.76 -18.17 2.36
CA HIS A 156 -2.23 -18.95 3.49
C HIS A 156 -3.25 -19.22 4.61
N GLY A 157 -4.46 -18.65 4.54
CA GLY A 157 -5.50 -18.84 5.56
C GLY A 157 -5.24 -18.12 6.89
N ILE A 158 -5.96 -18.51 7.95
CA ILE A 158 -5.96 -17.85 9.27
C ILE A 158 -4.66 -18.11 10.08
N THR A 159 -3.79 -18.99 9.60
CA THR A 159 -2.64 -19.52 10.35
C THR A 159 -1.58 -18.47 10.67
N GLU A 160 -1.53 -17.34 9.93
CA GLU A 160 -0.64 -16.21 10.22
C GLU A 160 -1.39 -14.86 10.18
N GLY A 161 -1.31 -14.08 11.26
CA GLY A 161 -1.71 -12.65 11.25
C GLY A 161 -3.22 -12.34 11.24
N GLY A 162 -4.09 -13.31 11.60
CA GLY A 162 -5.53 -13.07 11.73
C GLY A 162 -6.32 -13.16 10.42
N GLY A 163 -5.69 -13.60 9.32
CA GLY A 163 -6.32 -13.85 8.04
C GLY A 163 -6.77 -12.58 7.28
N LEU A 164 -7.49 -12.79 6.18
CA LEU A 164 -7.98 -11.72 5.30
C LEU A 164 -8.73 -10.63 6.07
N THR A 165 -9.65 -10.99 6.98
CA THR A 165 -10.44 -10.02 7.75
C THR A 165 -9.58 -9.07 8.58
N ALA A 166 -8.49 -9.54 9.20
CA ALA A 166 -7.61 -8.67 9.97
C ALA A 166 -6.90 -7.66 9.05
N LYS A 167 -6.46 -8.08 7.87
CA LYS A 167 -5.84 -7.19 6.87
C LYS A 167 -6.81 -6.19 6.26
N LEU A 168 -8.07 -6.58 6.06
CA LEU A 168 -9.12 -5.66 5.64
C LEU A 168 -9.36 -4.57 6.70
N ARG A 169 -9.37 -4.90 7.99
CA ARG A 169 -9.47 -3.90 9.06
C ARG A 169 -8.29 -2.93 9.09
N GLU A 170 -7.07 -3.39 8.81
CA GLU A 170 -5.90 -2.50 8.67
C GLU A 170 -6.07 -1.47 7.53
N LEU A 171 -6.90 -1.77 6.52
CA LEU A 171 -7.27 -0.86 5.43
C LEU A 171 -8.48 0.03 5.77
N GLY A 172 -9.08 -0.16 6.95
CA GLY A 172 -10.31 0.51 7.39
C GLY A 172 -11.60 -0.16 6.88
N ILE A 173 -11.52 -1.41 6.42
CA ILE A 173 -12.67 -2.18 5.95
C ILE A 173 -13.18 -3.04 7.12
N HIS A 174 -14.30 -2.62 7.69
CA HIS A 174 -14.89 -3.26 8.88
C HIS A 174 -16.13 -4.12 8.57
N ASP A 175 -16.74 -3.93 7.39
CA ASP A 175 -18.02 -4.47 6.96
C ASP A 175 -17.93 -5.64 5.96
N ALA A 176 -16.71 -6.13 5.69
CA ALA A 176 -16.47 -7.33 4.90
C ALA A 176 -16.39 -8.58 5.80
N PRO A 177 -17.22 -9.63 5.62
CA PRO A 177 -18.43 -9.77 4.80
C PRO A 177 -19.70 -9.20 5.47
N PRO A 178 -20.75 -8.76 4.71
CA PRO A 178 -21.08 -9.14 3.33
C PRO A 178 -20.78 -8.12 2.21
N ASN A 179 -20.21 -6.95 2.50
CA ASN A 179 -20.06 -5.87 1.51
C ASN A 179 -18.76 -5.95 0.68
N TRP A 180 -18.67 -6.90 -0.25
CA TRP A 180 -17.45 -7.07 -1.07
C TRP A 180 -17.20 -5.92 -2.04
N THR A 181 -18.27 -5.35 -2.61
CA THR A 181 -18.17 -4.18 -3.51
C THR A 181 -17.54 -2.98 -2.78
N GLY A 182 -18.07 -2.63 -1.59
CA GLY A 182 -17.52 -1.54 -0.79
C GLY A 182 -16.08 -1.81 -0.34
N ALA A 183 -15.76 -3.06 0.02
CA ALA A 183 -14.39 -3.44 0.36
C ALA A 183 -13.42 -3.19 -0.82
N TRP A 184 -13.81 -3.55 -2.05
CA TRP A 184 -12.99 -3.30 -3.22
C TRP A 184 -12.82 -1.82 -3.53
N ASP A 185 -13.90 -1.04 -3.41
CA ASP A 185 -13.84 0.41 -3.59
C ASP A 185 -12.86 1.06 -2.62
N VAL A 186 -12.87 0.63 -1.35
CA VAL A 186 -11.89 1.09 -0.35
C VAL A 186 -10.48 0.69 -0.75
N VAL A 187 -10.24 -0.56 -1.16
CA VAL A 187 -8.89 -0.99 -1.61
C VAL A 187 -8.41 -0.14 -2.78
N ARG A 188 -9.25 0.11 -3.79
CA ARG A 188 -8.90 0.93 -4.96
C ARG A 188 -8.53 2.34 -4.55
N ALA A 189 -9.37 3.00 -3.75
CA ALA A 189 -9.12 4.36 -3.33
C ALA A 189 -7.89 4.49 -2.42
N ARG A 190 -7.62 3.50 -1.54
CA ARG A 190 -6.38 3.45 -0.75
C ARG A 190 -5.14 3.30 -1.64
N ALA A 191 -5.20 2.45 -2.66
CA ALA A 191 -4.12 2.28 -3.63
C ALA A 191 -3.89 3.57 -4.43
N VAL A 192 -4.94 4.18 -4.98
CA VAL A 192 -4.88 5.47 -5.69
C VAL A 192 -4.25 6.54 -4.81
N GLY A 193 -4.68 6.66 -3.56
CA GLY A 193 -4.12 7.62 -2.60
C GLY A 193 -2.63 7.40 -2.35
N ALA A 194 -2.19 6.15 -2.15
CA ALA A 194 -0.79 5.80 -1.97
C ALA A 194 0.07 6.13 -3.20
N LEU A 195 -0.38 5.72 -4.39
CA LEU A 195 0.31 6.00 -5.66
C LEU A 195 0.40 7.51 -5.94
N THR A 196 -0.69 8.24 -5.67
CA THR A 196 -0.74 9.70 -5.79
C THR A 196 0.21 10.40 -4.83
N SER A 197 0.31 9.91 -3.58
CA SER A 197 1.27 10.43 -2.60
C SER A 197 2.71 10.24 -3.09
N LEU A 198 3.06 9.05 -3.59
CA LEU A 198 4.39 8.78 -4.13
C LEU A 198 4.70 9.69 -5.33
N ARG A 199 3.74 9.88 -6.23
CA ARG A 199 3.85 10.82 -7.35
C ARG A 199 4.11 12.23 -6.86
N HIS A 200 3.39 12.71 -5.85
CA HIS A 200 3.58 14.06 -5.33
C HIS A 200 5.00 14.27 -4.79
N GLU A 201 5.55 13.31 -4.04
CA GLU A 201 6.92 13.42 -3.54
C GLU A 201 7.96 13.42 -4.67
N LEU A 202 7.78 12.56 -5.68
CA LEU A 202 8.63 12.54 -6.87
C LEU A 202 8.58 13.88 -7.63
N MET A 203 7.39 14.43 -7.85
CA MET A 203 7.24 15.71 -8.54
C MET A 203 7.77 16.88 -7.73
N ALA A 204 7.60 16.85 -6.40
CA ALA A 204 8.22 17.84 -5.52
C ALA A 204 9.74 17.80 -5.63
N TYR A 205 10.33 16.60 -5.66
CA TYR A 205 11.76 16.42 -5.88
C TYR A 205 12.21 16.93 -7.27
N VAL A 206 11.49 16.59 -8.34
CA VAL A 206 11.78 17.10 -9.70
C VAL A 206 11.81 18.62 -9.74
N ASN A 207 10.85 19.29 -9.08
CA ASN A 207 10.79 20.74 -9.04
C ASN A 207 11.92 21.40 -8.22
N THR A 208 12.73 20.61 -7.51
CA THR A 208 13.92 21.08 -6.77
C THR A 208 15.23 20.82 -7.49
N LEU A 209 15.22 20.06 -8.60
CA LEU A 209 16.37 19.82 -9.47
C LEU A 209 16.61 21.00 -10.44
#